data_AF-A0A8X6L2M1-F1
#
_entry.id   AF-A0A8X6L2M1-F1
#
_cell.length_a   1.000
_cell.length_b   1.000
_cell.length_c   1.000
_cell.angle_alpha   90.00
_cell.angle_beta   90.00
_cell.angle_gamma   90.00
#
_symmetry.space_group_name_H-M   'P 1'
#
loop_
_entity.id
_entity.type
_entity.pdbx_description
1 polymer ?
#
loop_
_entity_poly.entity_id
_entity_poly.type
_entity_poly.pdbx_seq_one_letter_code
_entity_poly.pdbx_strand_id
1 'polypeptide(L)'
;MYASKHGVCYFAKCLKTCNEYYPKNTDGDEFYFSDKFAKVGKTFEIYALTNTGKEIYPKNDMGKEIYAKNYLDEYYARGENSDQYYAKNEDGTYYFAKNEFGEDIYARNSDGSLSDQLPITRQERNFYIKDKEGNEIYNKINGKEMVVFDQNNFPHYARNKNRSERYPLDTEGTPYLADNGIHTFYAKDKDGNEFYSEAQIALDLKTSFPLLARTNAALQYYPKIFED
;
A
#
# COMPACT_ATOMS: atom_id res chain seq x y z
N MET A 1 -35.97 8.60 -8.83
CA MET A 1 -36.40 9.96 -9.22
C MET A 1 -35.19 10.86 -9.03
N TYR A 2 -34.57 11.34 -10.11
CA TYR A 2 -33.37 12.18 -10.04
C TYR A 2 -33.77 13.64 -9.89
N ALA A 3 -33.05 14.39 -9.06
CA ALA A 3 -33.15 15.84 -9.06
C ALA A 3 -32.17 16.39 -10.08
N SER A 4 -32.68 16.88 -11.22
CA SER A 4 -31.90 17.74 -12.11
C SER A 4 -32.45 19.16 -12.01
N LYS A 5 -31.56 20.15 -11.84
CA LYS A 5 -31.90 21.58 -11.89
C LYS A 5 -30.93 22.24 -12.86
N HIS A 6 -31.47 22.85 -13.92
CA HIS A 6 -30.69 23.51 -14.98
C HIS A 6 -29.61 22.62 -15.63
N GLY A 7 -29.90 21.33 -15.82
CA GLY A 7 -28.96 20.38 -16.45
C GLY A 7 -27.88 19.83 -15.51
N VAL A 8 -27.87 20.23 -14.24
CA VAL A 8 -27.00 19.64 -13.21
C VAL A 8 -27.79 18.58 -12.45
N CYS A 9 -27.29 17.35 -12.45
CA CYS A 9 -27.84 16.25 -11.65
C CYS A 9 -27.23 16.29 -10.24
N TYR A 10 -28.09 16.15 -9.22
CA TYR A 10 -27.70 16.20 -7.82
C TYR A 10 -27.97 14.86 -7.14
N PHE A 11 -27.25 14.60 -6.05
CA PHE A 11 -27.60 13.53 -5.11
C PHE A 11 -29.03 13.71 -4.61
N ALA A 12 -29.75 12.61 -4.41
CA ALA A 12 -30.98 12.68 -3.63
C ALA A 12 -30.60 12.94 -2.17
N LYS A 13 -31.21 13.91 -1.49
CA LYS A 13 -30.87 14.29 -0.11
C LYS A 13 -32.05 14.11 0.83
N CYS A 14 -31.86 13.34 1.91
CA CYS A 14 -32.82 13.27 3.01
C CYS A 14 -32.64 14.49 3.93
N LEU A 15 -33.61 15.40 3.96
CA LEU A 15 -33.50 16.64 4.75
C LEU A 15 -33.46 16.40 6.27
N LYS A 16 -34.00 15.28 6.75
CA LYS A 16 -34.00 14.93 8.18
C LYS A 16 -32.63 14.45 8.66
N THR A 17 -31.96 13.60 7.88
CA THR A 17 -30.68 13.00 8.25
C THR A 17 -29.47 13.69 7.61
N CYS A 18 -29.71 14.57 6.64
CA CYS A 18 -28.72 15.16 5.74
C CYS A 18 -27.99 14.15 4.82
N ASN A 19 -28.41 12.89 4.80
CA ASN A 19 -27.78 11.88 3.95
C ASN A 19 -28.08 12.12 2.47
N GLU A 20 -27.07 11.90 1.65
CA GLU A 20 -27.10 11.98 0.20
C GLU A 20 -26.97 10.56 -0.38
N TYR A 21 -27.62 10.36 -1.53
CA TYR A 21 -27.67 9.05 -2.19
C TYR A 21 -27.36 9.22 -3.68
N TYR A 22 -26.58 8.28 -4.20
CA TYR A 22 -26.28 8.22 -5.61
C TYR A 22 -27.50 7.77 -6.44
N PRO A 23 -27.59 8.24 -7.69
CA PRO A 23 -28.53 7.70 -8.67
C PRO A 23 -28.19 6.24 -9.00
N LYS A 24 -29.18 5.43 -9.43
CA LYS A 24 -29.00 4.01 -9.80
C LYS A 24 -29.43 3.71 -11.24
N ASN A 25 -28.62 3.00 -12.01
CA ASN A 25 -28.99 2.55 -13.35
C ASN A 25 -30.09 1.45 -13.31
N THR A 26 -30.47 0.92 -14.47
CA THR A 26 -31.47 -0.16 -14.58
C THR A 26 -31.03 -1.47 -13.95
N ASP A 27 -29.73 -1.68 -13.84
CA ASP A 27 -29.12 -2.89 -13.27
C ASP A 27 -28.95 -2.78 -11.74
N GLY A 28 -29.26 -1.60 -11.17
CA GLY A 28 -29.19 -1.32 -9.74
C GLY A 28 -27.85 -0.73 -9.28
N ASP A 29 -26.90 -0.51 -10.18
CA ASP A 29 -25.60 0.09 -9.86
C ASP A 29 -25.77 1.59 -9.63
N GLU A 30 -25.16 2.07 -8.55
CA GLU A 30 -24.96 3.48 -8.31
C GLU A 30 -23.88 4.03 -9.23
N PHE A 31 -24.04 5.28 -9.66
CA PHE A 31 -23.05 5.92 -10.53
C PHE A 31 -22.76 7.37 -10.14
N TYR A 32 -21.55 7.78 -10.49
CA TYR A 32 -21.07 9.15 -10.36
C TYR A 32 -21.56 10.02 -11.51
N PHE A 33 -21.91 11.26 -11.19
CA PHE A 33 -22.17 12.29 -12.21
C PHE A 33 -20.97 13.23 -12.40
N SER A 34 -20.08 13.27 -11.42
CA SER A 34 -18.80 13.97 -11.44
C SER A 34 -17.85 13.30 -10.43
N ASP A 35 -16.68 13.88 -10.24
CA ASP A 35 -15.71 13.56 -9.18
C ASP A 35 -16.18 13.82 -7.73
N LYS A 36 -17.48 14.10 -7.51
CA LYS A 36 -18.04 14.45 -6.20
C LYS A 36 -18.61 13.23 -5.50
N PHE A 37 -18.42 13.21 -4.19
CA PHE A 37 -18.99 12.19 -3.32
C PHE A 37 -20.35 12.60 -2.76
N ALA A 38 -21.27 11.63 -2.70
CA ALA A 38 -22.41 11.71 -1.79
C ALA A 38 -21.91 11.63 -0.35
N LYS A 39 -22.65 12.22 0.59
CA LYS A 39 -22.30 12.26 2.01
C LYS A 39 -23.35 11.66 2.92
N VAL A 40 -22.91 10.95 3.95
CA VAL A 40 -23.71 10.58 5.12
C VAL A 40 -23.41 11.58 6.23
N GLY A 41 -24.45 12.20 6.79
CA GLY A 41 -24.27 13.32 7.72
C GLY A 41 -23.58 14.53 7.06
N LYS A 42 -22.57 15.09 7.72
CA LYS A 42 -21.88 16.32 7.26
C LYS A 42 -20.49 16.08 6.68
N THR A 43 -19.81 15.01 7.09
CA THR A 43 -18.36 14.85 6.91
C THR A 43 -17.97 13.52 6.28
N PHE A 44 -18.86 12.54 6.26
CA PHE A 44 -18.56 11.21 5.76
C PHE A 44 -18.95 11.13 4.29
N GLU A 45 -17.97 11.17 3.42
CA GLU A 45 -18.16 10.85 2.00
C GLU A 45 -18.44 9.35 1.86
N ILE A 46 -19.09 8.92 0.77
CA ILE A 46 -19.36 7.51 0.49
C ILE A 46 -19.08 7.19 -0.98
N TYR A 47 -18.66 5.96 -1.25
CA TYR A 47 -18.50 5.48 -2.62
C TYR A 47 -19.83 5.07 -3.23
N ALA A 48 -19.94 5.16 -4.56
CA ALA A 48 -21.03 4.54 -5.29
C ALA A 48 -20.87 3.02 -5.25
N LEU A 49 -21.96 2.29 -5.11
CA LEU A 49 -22.01 0.84 -5.06
C LEU A 49 -22.55 0.22 -6.35
N THR A 50 -21.88 -0.80 -6.86
CA THR A 50 -22.49 -1.76 -7.80
C THR A 50 -23.64 -2.52 -7.15
N ASN A 51 -24.47 -3.18 -7.96
CA ASN A 51 -25.55 -4.04 -7.51
C ASN A 51 -25.07 -5.27 -6.70
N THR A 52 -23.80 -5.66 -6.84
CA THR A 52 -23.15 -6.72 -6.05
C THR A 52 -22.56 -6.20 -4.74
N GLY A 53 -22.60 -4.88 -4.49
CA GLY A 53 -22.10 -4.26 -3.27
C GLY A 53 -20.61 -3.88 -3.30
N LYS A 54 -19.94 -4.00 -4.45
CA LYS A 54 -18.60 -3.43 -4.64
C LYS A 54 -18.67 -1.90 -4.75
N GLU A 55 -17.84 -1.22 -3.97
CA GLU A 55 -17.64 0.23 -4.02
C GLU A 55 -16.82 0.61 -5.26
N ILE A 56 -17.05 1.80 -5.81
CA ILE A 56 -16.40 2.32 -7.02
C ILE A 56 -15.75 3.66 -6.71
N TYR A 57 -14.52 3.87 -7.16
CA TYR A 57 -13.88 5.19 -7.10
C TYR A 57 -14.49 6.18 -8.11
N PRO A 58 -14.79 7.43 -7.72
CA PRO A 58 -14.97 8.49 -8.70
C PRO A 58 -13.67 8.78 -9.40
N LYS A 59 -13.77 9.31 -10.62
CA LYS A 59 -12.62 9.74 -11.41
C LYS A 59 -12.69 11.24 -11.69
N ASN A 60 -11.54 11.91 -11.67
CA ASN A 60 -11.44 13.27 -12.20
C ASN A 60 -11.46 13.27 -13.74
N ASP A 61 -11.44 14.46 -14.34
CA ASP A 61 -11.45 14.64 -15.80
C ASP A 61 -10.24 14.01 -16.52
N MET A 62 -9.16 13.73 -15.78
CA MET A 62 -7.95 13.08 -16.29
C MET A 62 -7.96 11.56 -16.10
N GLY A 63 -9.03 11.01 -15.50
CA GLY A 63 -9.19 9.57 -15.27
C GLY A 63 -8.52 9.05 -13.99
N LYS A 64 -7.94 9.92 -13.15
CA LYS A 64 -7.44 9.56 -11.82
C LYS A 64 -8.59 9.25 -10.89
N GLU A 65 -8.54 8.09 -10.23
CA GLU A 65 -9.44 7.69 -9.16
C GLU A 65 -9.18 8.52 -7.91
N ILE A 66 -10.21 8.83 -7.11
CA ILE A 66 -10.11 9.72 -5.94
C ILE A 66 -10.60 8.98 -4.69
N TYR A 67 -9.89 9.15 -3.57
CA TYR A 67 -10.32 8.63 -2.28
C TYR A 67 -11.43 9.51 -1.66
N ALA A 68 -12.49 8.87 -1.19
CA ALA A 68 -13.48 9.44 -0.30
C ALA A 68 -12.84 9.76 1.06
N LYS A 69 -13.39 10.78 1.73
CA LYS A 69 -12.91 11.22 3.05
C LYS A 69 -13.94 11.06 4.14
N ASN A 70 -13.46 10.66 5.31
CA ASN A 70 -14.14 10.90 6.56
C ASN A 70 -13.41 12.01 7.30
N TYR A 71 -14.00 13.21 7.33
CA TYR A 71 -13.32 14.40 7.83
C TYR A 71 -12.05 14.70 7.00
N LEU A 72 -10.86 14.42 7.54
CA LEU A 72 -9.57 14.63 6.86
C LEU A 72 -8.91 13.31 6.43
N ASP A 73 -9.38 12.17 6.94
CA ASP A 73 -8.84 10.85 6.60
C ASP A 73 -9.42 10.34 5.28
N GLU A 74 -8.54 9.93 4.37
CA GLU A 74 -8.91 9.18 3.18
C GLU A 74 -9.08 7.69 3.52
N TYR A 75 -9.99 7.01 2.84
CA TYR A 75 -10.19 5.58 3.06
C TYR A 75 -10.47 4.84 1.75
N TYR A 76 -10.12 3.56 1.71
CA TYR A 76 -10.21 2.72 0.53
C TYR A 76 -11.64 2.31 0.17
N ALA A 77 -11.90 2.16 -1.12
CA ALA A 77 -13.06 1.45 -1.63
C ALA A 77 -12.90 -0.06 -1.36
N ARG A 78 -14.01 -0.76 -1.22
CA ARG A 78 -14.09 -2.18 -0.93
C ARG A 78 -14.69 -2.98 -2.09
N GLY A 79 -14.10 -4.14 -2.35
CA GLY A 79 -14.64 -5.14 -3.26
C GLY A 79 -15.86 -5.86 -2.67
N GLU A 80 -16.43 -6.78 -3.45
CA GLU A 80 -17.60 -7.59 -3.04
C GLU A 80 -17.32 -8.40 -1.78
N ASN A 81 -16.07 -8.82 -1.58
CA ASN A 81 -15.61 -9.58 -0.41
C ASN A 81 -15.22 -8.69 0.78
N SER A 82 -15.51 -7.38 0.72
CA SER A 82 -15.06 -6.37 1.68
C SER A 82 -13.56 -6.08 1.72
N ASP A 83 -12.77 -6.69 0.84
CA ASP A 83 -11.35 -6.39 0.69
C ASP A 83 -11.14 -4.98 0.14
N GLN A 84 -10.24 -4.22 0.75
CA GLN A 84 -9.88 -2.90 0.29
C GLN A 84 -8.92 -2.99 -0.90
N TYR A 85 -9.04 -2.06 -1.83
CA TYR A 85 -8.15 -1.98 -2.98
C TYR A 85 -7.73 -0.53 -3.22
N TYR A 86 -6.58 -0.32 -3.86
CA TYR A 86 -6.02 1.02 -4.07
C TYR A 86 -6.67 1.74 -5.25
N ALA A 87 -6.77 3.07 -5.13
CA ALA A 87 -7.10 3.95 -6.24
C ALA A 87 -5.92 4.08 -7.22
N LYS A 88 -6.25 4.34 -8.49
CA LYS A 88 -5.30 4.53 -9.59
C LYS A 88 -5.09 6.00 -9.98
N ASN A 89 -3.85 6.35 -10.30
CA ASN A 89 -3.47 7.54 -11.05
C ASN A 89 -3.90 7.42 -12.52
N GLU A 90 -3.76 8.53 -13.24
CA GLU A 90 -4.09 8.70 -14.67
C GLU A 90 -3.32 7.72 -15.57
N ASP A 91 -2.11 7.36 -15.17
CA ASP A 91 -1.26 6.41 -15.88
C ASP A 91 -1.56 4.93 -15.51
N GLY A 92 -2.58 4.69 -14.69
CA GLY A 92 -3.00 3.38 -14.21
C GLY A 92 -2.22 2.85 -13.01
N THR A 93 -1.23 3.60 -12.50
CA THR A 93 -0.49 3.22 -11.30
C THR A 93 -1.31 3.40 -10.03
N TYR A 94 -1.17 2.50 -9.07
CA TYR A 94 -1.87 2.60 -7.79
C TYR A 94 -1.14 3.55 -6.83
N TYR A 95 -1.87 4.22 -5.93
CA TYR A 95 -1.30 5.13 -4.93
C TYR A 95 -1.97 5.02 -3.56
N PHE A 96 -1.28 5.37 -2.48
CA PHE A 96 -1.79 5.24 -1.11
C PHE A 96 -2.87 6.28 -0.76
N ALA A 97 -3.83 5.90 0.09
CA ALA A 97 -4.67 6.86 0.79
C ALA A 97 -3.85 7.51 1.92
N LYS A 98 -4.28 8.68 2.39
CA LYS A 98 -3.62 9.43 3.47
C LYS A 98 -4.52 9.67 4.67
N ASN A 99 -3.96 9.62 5.87
CA ASN A 99 -4.65 10.08 7.07
C ASN A 99 -4.63 11.62 7.19
N GLU A 100 -5.25 12.15 8.24
CA GLU A 100 -5.33 13.59 8.52
C GLU A 100 -3.97 14.29 8.68
N PHE A 101 -2.92 13.53 9.00
CA PHE A 101 -1.54 14.00 9.11
C PHE A 101 -0.77 13.93 7.78
N GLY A 102 -1.39 13.42 6.72
CA GLY A 102 -0.79 13.24 5.40
C GLY A 102 0.06 11.97 5.25
N GLU A 103 0.03 11.08 6.25
CA GLU A 103 0.75 9.81 6.27
C GLU A 103 0.04 8.78 5.40
N ASP A 104 0.80 8.02 4.63
CA ASP A 104 0.25 6.96 3.79
C ASP A 104 -0.27 5.79 4.65
N ILE A 105 -1.45 5.28 4.32
CA ILE A 105 -2.03 4.08 4.93
C ILE A 105 -1.99 2.91 3.95
N TYR A 106 -2.16 1.66 4.41
CA TYR A 106 -2.23 0.49 3.53
C TYR A 106 -3.67 0.01 3.37
N ALA A 107 -4.01 -0.48 2.17
CA ALA A 107 -5.26 -1.21 1.95
C ALA A 107 -5.17 -2.60 2.56
N ARG A 108 -6.26 -3.06 3.16
CA ARG A 108 -6.36 -4.36 3.82
C ARG A 108 -7.47 -5.24 3.25
N ASN A 109 -7.21 -6.53 3.20
CA ASN A 109 -8.22 -7.54 2.98
C ASN A 109 -9.17 -7.60 4.18
N SER A 110 -10.30 -8.26 3.99
CA SER A 110 -11.34 -8.49 5.00
C SER A 110 -10.84 -9.24 6.24
N ASP A 111 -9.80 -10.06 6.10
CA ASP A 111 -9.12 -10.75 7.20
C ASP A 111 -8.08 -9.87 7.94
N GLY A 112 -7.87 -8.63 7.50
CA GLY A 112 -6.91 -7.67 8.06
C GLY A 112 -5.50 -7.75 7.46
N SER A 113 -5.23 -8.74 6.59
CA SER A 113 -3.99 -8.84 5.82
C SER A 113 -3.88 -7.71 4.79
N LEU A 114 -2.73 -7.56 4.15
CA LEU A 114 -2.56 -6.54 3.11
C LEU A 114 -3.28 -6.94 1.82
N SER A 115 -3.82 -5.94 1.13
CA SER A 115 -4.26 -6.13 -0.25
C SER A 115 -3.09 -6.58 -1.13
N ASP A 116 -3.32 -7.60 -1.96
CA ASP A 116 -2.32 -8.14 -2.90
C ASP A 116 -1.94 -7.12 -3.99
N GLN A 117 -2.75 -6.07 -4.18
CA GLN A 117 -2.55 -5.03 -5.19
C GLN A 117 -1.70 -3.89 -4.63
N LEU A 118 -0.40 -4.10 -4.45
CA LEU A 118 0.45 -3.05 -3.89
C LEU A 118 0.65 -1.88 -4.87
N PRO A 119 0.80 -0.65 -4.34
CA PRO A 119 1.08 0.50 -5.17
C PRO A 119 2.43 0.39 -5.87
N ILE A 120 2.40 0.54 -7.20
CA ILE A 120 3.59 0.56 -8.06
C ILE A 120 3.61 1.91 -8.73
N THR A 121 4.53 2.81 -8.35
CA THR A 121 4.73 4.04 -9.13
C THR A 121 5.71 3.79 -10.28
N ARG A 122 5.50 4.48 -11.41
CA ARG A 122 6.23 4.25 -12.68
C ARG A 122 7.73 4.56 -12.60
N GLN A 123 8.16 5.36 -11.62
CA GLN A 123 9.55 5.82 -11.46
C GLN A 123 10.29 5.15 -10.30
N GLU A 124 9.57 4.66 -9.30
CA GLU A 124 10.10 3.92 -8.16
C GLU A 124 9.05 2.87 -7.78
N ARG A 125 9.44 1.59 -7.72
CA ARG A 125 8.57 0.57 -7.15
C ARG A 125 8.47 0.81 -5.63
N ASN A 126 7.71 1.81 -5.22
CA ASN A 126 7.51 2.21 -3.83
C ASN A 126 6.47 1.27 -3.22
N PHE A 127 6.93 0.11 -2.74
CA PHE A 127 6.10 -0.89 -2.07
C PHE A 127 5.75 -0.51 -0.62
N TYR A 128 6.51 0.43 -0.06
CA TYR A 128 6.45 0.81 1.34
C TYR A 128 6.09 2.28 1.50
N ILE A 129 5.27 2.56 2.50
CA ILE A 129 5.04 3.92 3.00
C ILE A 129 6.34 4.49 3.57
N LYS A 130 6.50 5.81 3.52
CA LYS A 130 7.67 6.50 4.08
C LYS A 130 7.31 7.29 5.33
N ASP A 131 8.19 7.29 6.33
CA ASP A 131 8.10 8.21 7.45
C ASP A 131 8.44 9.65 7.01
N LYS A 132 8.31 10.60 7.94
CA LYS A 132 8.61 12.02 7.71
C LYS A 132 10.10 12.29 7.40
N GLU A 133 11.00 11.38 7.79
CA GLU A 133 12.42 11.42 7.45
C GLU A 133 12.73 10.82 6.08
N GLY A 134 11.73 10.20 5.42
CA GLY A 134 11.85 9.56 4.12
C GLY A 134 12.32 8.10 4.17
N ASN A 135 12.33 7.46 5.34
CA ASN A 135 12.60 6.02 5.46
C ASN A 135 11.35 5.22 5.15
N GLU A 136 11.49 4.18 4.35
CA GLU A 136 10.46 3.20 4.08
C GLU A 136 10.19 2.33 5.32
N ILE A 137 8.91 2.17 5.62
CA ILE A 137 8.40 1.43 6.76
C ILE A 137 7.76 0.15 6.24
N TYR A 138 8.31 -1.00 6.67
CA TYR A 138 7.61 -2.27 6.47
C TYR A 138 6.24 -2.21 7.11
N ASN A 139 5.26 -2.78 6.40
CA ASN A 139 4.01 -3.08 7.07
C ASN A 139 4.22 -4.16 8.14
N LYS A 140 3.43 -4.10 9.21
CA LYS A 140 3.46 -5.10 10.28
C LYS A 140 2.16 -5.91 10.31
N ILE A 141 2.30 -7.23 10.38
CA ILE A 141 1.19 -8.16 10.64
C ILE A 141 1.51 -8.90 11.94
N ASN A 142 0.65 -8.75 12.95
CA ASN A 142 0.86 -9.35 14.28
C ASN A 142 2.23 -9.03 14.89
N GLY A 143 2.73 -7.81 14.67
CA GLY A 143 4.04 -7.35 15.18
C GLY A 143 5.24 -7.69 14.29
N LYS A 144 5.10 -8.60 13.32
CA LYS A 144 6.15 -8.96 12.37
C LYS A 144 6.13 -8.03 11.15
N GLU A 145 7.27 -7.44 10.81
CA GLU A 145 7.45 -6.68 9.57
C GLU A 145 7.38 -7.63 8.37
N MET A 146 6.72 -7.22 7.29
CA MET A 146 6.44 -8.07 6.13
C MET A 146 7.16 -7.56 4.89
N VAL A 147 7.88 -8.48 4.24
CA VAL A 147 8.56 -8.21 2.96
C VAL A 147 7.60 -8.45 1.81
N VAL A 148 7.60 -7.50 0.88
CA VAL A 148 6.87 -7.57 -0.38
C VAL A 148 7.69 -8.33 -1.41
N PHE A 149 7.04 -9.23 -2.16
CA PHE A 149 7.64 -9.92 -3.29
C PHE A 149 7.02 -9.42 -4.60
N ASP A 150 7.84 -9.28 -5.65
CA ASP A 150 7.31 -9.00 -6.98
C ASP A 150 6.72 -10.24 -7.66
N GLN A 151 6.16 -10.06 -8.85
CA GLN A 151 5.61 -11.12 -9.69
C GLN A 151 6.61 -12.24 -10.05
N ASN A 152 7.91 -11.99 -9.92
CA ASN A 152 8.97 -12.97 -10.13
C ASN A 152 9.47 -13.57 -8.80
N ASN A 153 8.77 -13.30 -7.70
CA ASN A 153 9.06 -13.77 -6.36
C ASN A 153 10.39 -13.24 -5.80
N PHE A 154 10.85 -12.07 -6.26
CA PHE A 154 11.99 -11.37 -5.66
C PHE A 154 11.53 -10.43 -4.55
N PRO A 155 12.18 -10.44 -3.39
CA PRO A 155 11.82 -9.55 -2.30
C PRO A 155 12.25 -8.12 -2.60
N HIS A 156 11.45 -7.20 -2.12
CA HIS A 156 11.73 -5.79 -2.06
C HIS A 156 11.91 -5.41 -0.61
N TYR A 157 13.12 -5.02 -0.22
CA TYR A 157 13.38 -4.56 1.14
C TYR A 157 13.05 -3.07 1.26
N ALA A 158 12.54 -2.67 2.43
CA ALA A 158 12.38 -1.27 2.77
C ALA A 158 13.76 -0.60 2.83
N ARG A 159 13.83 0.66 2.42
CA ARG A 159 15.04 1.49 2.39
C ARG A 159 14.98 2.65 3.35
N ASN A 160 16.11 3.00 3.95
CA ASN A 160 16.22 4.25 4.68
C ASN A 160 16.31 5.45 3.71
N LYS A 161 16.31 6.68 4.26
CA LYS A 161 16.44 7.93 3.49
C LYS A 161 17.70 8.02 2.61
N ASN A 162 18.72 7.22 2.93
CA ASN A 162 19.98 7.12 2.17
C ASN A 162 19.95 6.04 1.08
N ARG A 163 18.78 5.41 0.85
CA ARG A 163 18.54 4.32 -0.11
C ARG A 163 19.24 3.00 0.20
N SER A 164 19.74 2.81 1.43
CA SER A 164 20.21 1.50 1.88
C SER A 164 19.02 0.66 2.31
N GLU A 165 18.96 -0.58 1.86
CA GLU A 165 17.93 -1.54 2.28
C GLU A 165 18.17 -1.96 3.74
N ARG A 166 17.07 -2.21 4.46
CA ARG A 166 17.07 -2.68 5.84
C ARG A 166 16.36 -4.02 5.91
N TYR A 167 16.79 -4.90 6.82
CA TYR A 167 16.09 -6.15 7.07
C TYR A 167 14.73 -5.91 7.73
N PRO A 168 13.71 -6.75 7.43
CA PRO A 168 12.50 -6.80 8.21
C PRO A 168 12.79 -7.37 9.60
N LEU A 169 12.03 -6.92 10.59
CA LEU A 169 12.07 -7.42 11.96
C LEU A 169 10.92 -8.41 12.23
N ASP A 170 11.18 -9.46 13.01
CA ASP A 170 10.14 -10.37 13.48
C ASP A 170 9.38 -9.80 14.70
N THR A 171 8.53 -10.62 15.33
CA THR A 171 7.71 -10.22 16.48
C THR A 171 8.53 -9.88 17.73
N GLU A 172 9.77 -10.34 17.81
CA GLU A 172 10.69 -10.07 18.92
C GLU A 172 11.62 -8.89 18.62
N GLY A 173 11.49 -8.29 17.42
CA GLY A 173 12.38 -7.23 16.96
C GLY A 173 13.69 -7.75 16.36
N THR A 174 13.79 -9.05 16.07
CA THR A 174 14.99 -9.65 15.50
C THR A 174 14.96 -9.53 13.97
N PRO A 175 16.05 -9.04 13.32
CA PRO A 175 16.13 -9.01 11.86
C PRO A 175 16.05 -10.41 11.25
N TYR A 176 15.28 -10.58 10.18
CA TYR A 176 15.16 -11.85 9.47
C TYR A 176 15.30 -11.71 7.95
N LEU A 177 15.64 -12.81 7.27
CA LEU A 177 15.81 -12.83 5.81
C LEU A 177 14.48 -13.09 5.11
N ALA A 178 14.24 -12.39 4.01
CA ALA A 178 13.13 -12.75 3.14
C ALA A 178 13.43 -14.11 2.52
N ASP A 179 12.49 -15.03 2.69
CA ASP A 179 12.53 -16.37 2.13
C ASP A 179 11.19 -16.65 1.47
N ASN A 180 11.25 -17.10 0.23
CA ASN A 180 10.07 -17.48 -0.55
C ASN A 180 9.89 -19.01 -0.65
N GLY A 181 10.65 -19.77 0.17
CA GLY A 181 10.69 -21.23 0.18
C GLY A 181 11.63 -21.84 -0.87
N ILE A 182 12.21 -21.03 -1.75
CA ILE A 182 13.11 -21.47 -2.83
C ILE A 182 14.48 -20.81 -2.67
N HIS A 183 14.49 -19.52 -2.33
CA HIS A 183 15.68 -18.70 -2.22
C HIS A 183 15.63 -17.83 -0.97
N THR A 184 16.77 -17.75 -0.30
CA THR A 184 17.04 -16.76 0.75
C THR A 184 17.66 -15.53 0.12
N PHE A 185 17.15 -14.35 0.47
CA PHE A 185 17.64 -13.09 -0.08
C PHE A 185 18.20 -12.19 1.03
N TYR A 186 19.15 -11.34 0.62
CA TYR A 186 19.88 -10.43 1.51
C TYR A 186 19.55 -8.97 1.14
N ALA A 187 19.42 -8.12 2.16
CA ALA A 187 19.31 -6.68 1.99
C ALA A 187 20.65 -6.10 1.52
N LYS A 188 20.62 -5.02 0.72
CA LYS A 188 21.81 -4.39 0.15
C LYS A 188 21.98 -2.92 0.50
N ASP A 189 23.23 -2.47 0.57
CA ASP A 189 23.56 -1.05 0.69
C ASP A 189 23.30 -0.29 -0.62
N LYS A 190 23.38 1.04 -0.56
CA LYS A 190 23.18 1.91 -1.73
C LYS A 190 24.14 1.62 -2.89
N ASP A 191 25.26 0.93 -2.63
CA ASP A 191 26.30 0.58 -3.60
C ASP A 191 26.12 -0.87 -4.11
N GLY A 192 25.12 -1.61 -3.59
CA GLY A 192 24.76 -2.96 -4.00
C GLY A 192 25.41 -4.09 -3.19
N ASN A 193 26.10 -3.77 -2.10
CA ASN A 193 26.75 -4.77 -1.25
C ASN A 193 25.77 -5.39 -0.26
N GLU A 194 25.85 -6.70 -0.03
CA GLU A 194 24.98 -7.44 0.88
C GLU A 194 25.29 -7.13 2.35
N PHE A 195 24.24 -6.97 3.16
CA PHE A 195 24.31 -6.83 4.62
C PHE A 195 24.11 -8.19 5.31
N TYR A 196 24.66 -8.35 6.52
CA TYR A 196 24.44 -9.55 7.34
C TYR A 196 24.14 -9.14 8.78
N SER A 197 23.14 -9.76 9.40
CA SER A 197 22.89 -9.59 10.83
C SER A 197 23.93 -10.36 11.65
N GLU A 198 24.22 -9.90 12.87
CA GLU A 198 25.16 -10.58 13.78
C GLU A 198 24.75 -12.04 14.05
N ALA A 199 23.45 -12.29 14.19
CA ALA A 199 22.91 -13.64 14.37
C ALA A 199 23.25 -14.57 13.19
N GLN A 200 23.27 -14.05 11.97
CA GLN A 200 23.62 -14.82 10.77
C GLN A 200 25.12 -15.07 10.67
N ILE A 201 25.94 -14.05 10.99
CA ILE A 201 27.40 -14.23 11.08
C ILE A 201 27.72 -15.35 12.06
N ALA A 202 27.05 -15.40 13.21
CA ALA A 202 27.22 -16.46 14.20
C ALA A 202 26.75 -17.85 13.71
N LEU A 203 25.71 -17.93 12.89
CA LEU A 203 25.20 -19.18 12.32
C LEU A 203 26.13 -19.72 11.21
N ASP A 204 26.59 -18.86 10.31
CA ASP A 204 27.49 -19.25 9.20
C ASP A 204 28.91 -19.56 9.69
N LEU A 205 29.39 -18.88 10.74
CA LEU A 205 30.63 -19.25 11.43
C LEU A 205 30.53 -20.65 12.06
N LYS A 206 29.34 -21.08 12.49
CA LYS A 206 29.11 -22.44 13.01
C LYS A 206 29.03 -23.50 11.90
N THR A 207 28.61 -23.14 10.69
CA THR A 207 28.48 -24.07 9.56
C THR A 207 29.74 -24.16 8.69
N SER A 208 30.82 -23.44 9.05
CA SER A 208 32.15 -23.48 8.40
C SER A 208 32.20 -22.97 6.96
N PHE A 209 31.19 -22.24 6.48
CA PHE A 209 31.24 -21.60 5.16
C PHE A 209 31.83 -20.18 5.29
N PRO A 210 32.87 -19.81 4.52
CA PRO A 210 33.35 -18.45 4.51
C PRO A 210 32.26 -17.53 3.94
N LEU A 211 31.96 -16.45 4.68
CA LEU A 211 31.08 -15.36 4.27
C LEU A 211 31.64 -14.71 2.99
N LEU A 212 31.22 -15.20 1.82
CA LEU A 212 31.58 -14.66 0.51
C LEU A 212 30.33 -14.02 -0.08
N ALA A 213 30.15 -12.71 0.16
CA ALA A 213 29.14 -11.92 -0.54
C ALA A 213 29.43 -11.96 -2.04
N ARG A 214 28.45 -12.37 -2.86
CA ARG A 214 28.60 -12.43 -4.32
C ARG A 214 28.13 -11.13 -4.94
N THR A 215 29.07 -10.30 -5.39
CA THR A 215 28.76 -9.22 -6.35
C THR A 215 29.12 -9.67 -7.76
N ASN A 216 28.49 -9.06 -8.78
CA ASN A 216 28.79 -9.30 -10.20
C ASN A 216 30.24 -8.96 -10.60
N ALA A 217 31.06 -8.41 -9.68
CA ALA A 217 32.40 -7.91 -9.94
C ALA A 217 33.55 -8.79 -9.39
N ALA A 218 33.26 -9.98 -8.83
CA ALA A 218 34.29 -10.90 -8.31
C ALA A 218 35.27 -10.30 -7.27
N LEU A 219 34.87 -9.22 -6.59
CA LEU A 219 35.60 -8.66 -5.46
C LEU A 219 35.09 -9.28 -4.17
N GLN A 220 36.02 -9.80 -3.37
CA GLN A 220 35.75 -10.35 -2.04
C GLN A 220 35.45 -9.19 -1.08
N TYR A 221 34.22 -9.12 -0.57
CA TYR A 221 33.83 -8.13 0.44
C TYR A 221 33.43 -8.84 1.74
N TYR A 222 33.86 -8.25 2.85
CA TYR A 222 33.38 -8.61 4.18
C TYR A 222 32.04 -7.91 4.46
N PRO A 223 31.09 -8.58 5.13
CA PRO A 223 29.84 -7.98 5.58
C PRO A 223 30.05 -6.67 6.33
N LYS A 224 29.21 -5.66 6.08
CA LYS A 224 29.03 -4.56 7.05
C LYS A 224 28.05 -5.02 8.12
N ILE A 225 28.52 -5.04 9.36
CA ILE A 225 27.72 -5.34 10.55
C ILE A 225 26.84 -4.12 10.83
N PHE A 226 25.61 -4.37 11.29
CA PHE A 226 24.72 -3.32 11.77
C PHE A 226 25.20 -2.88 13.17
N GLU A 227 25.71 -1.66 13.30
CA GLU A 227 25.91 -1.02 14.60
C GLU A 227 24.69 -0.13 14.87
N ASP A 228 24.01 -0.37 16.01
CA ASP A 228 22.83 0.37 16.48
C ASP A 228 23.07 1.88 16.69
#